data_AF-A0ABC8UZT4-F1
#
_entry.id   AF-A0ABC8UZT4-F1
#
_cell.length_a   1.000
_cell.length_b   1.000
_cell.length_c   1.000
_cell.angle_alpha   90.00
_cell.angle_beta   90.00
_cell.angle_gamma   90.00
#
_symmetry.space_group_name_H-M   'P 1'
#
loop_
_entity.id
_entity.type
_entity.pdbx_description
1 polymer ?
#
loop_
_entity_poly.entity_id
_entity_poly.type
_entity_poly.pdbx_seq_one_letter_code
_entity_poly.pdbx_strand_id
1 'polypeptide(L)'
;MESVGFGPRRVDEELCYLRCVLLYIEAVGEVQGVTIRTPMQWPLNKGFSFSCWLRIENFPKSGTMGLFNFLTENGRGCLAVLAKDRLIYESINQKQQCVSLHVNFVRKKWHFLCLTHSIGRAFSGGSQLRCYVDGVLVSSEKCRYAKVNESLTSCAIGSKINLPSYEEENAIYSGKDISPLFGQIGPVYMFSDAITSEQVQGIYSLGPSYMYSFLDGEIAVYSDSPLPGGVFDAKDGLASKIIFGLNAQASNGRTLFNVSPLLDHGLDKTPFEATVMVGTQLCSRRLLQQIIYCVGGVSVFFPLFTQSNLFENEESGQVEHALLKPITKERLTADIIELIASVLDENLANQQQMLLLSGFSILGFLLQSVPPQQLNLETLSALKHLFNVVANCGLSELLVKEAISNIFLNPLVWVYTVYRVQRELYMFLIQQFDNDPRLLKSLCRFPRVLDIIHQFYWDNTKSRSAIGSKPLLHPITNQVIGERPNKQEIHKIRLLLLSLGEMSLRQNIAASDIKALIAFFETSQDMACIEDVLHMVIRAVSQKALLASFLEQVNLIGGSHIFVNLLERCAFYLEYIWP
;
A
#
# COMPACT_ATOMS: atom_id res chain seq x y z
N MET A 1 11.84 25.52 19.48
CA MET A 1 10.87 26.40 18.79
C MET A 1 11.43 26.68 17.40
N GLU A 2 11.23 25.76 16.48
CA GLU A 2 11.41 25.98 15.05
C GLU A 2 10.25 25.26 14.37
N SER A 3 9.36 26.08 13.81
CA SER A 3 8.17 25.65 13.08
C SER A 3 8.58 25.20 11.69
N VAL A 4 8.55 23.89 11.43
CA VAL A 4 8.67 23.34 10.07
C VAL A 4 7.33 23.56 9.39
N GLY A 5 7.26 24.57 8.53
CA GLY A 5 6.09 24.86 7.71
C GLY A 5 5.91 23.78 6.64
N PHE A 6 4.82 23.01 6.75
CA PHE A 6 4.34 22.18 5.64
C PHE A 6 3.67 23.09 4.62
N GLY A 7 4.30 23.28 3.46
CA GLY A 7 3.66 23.88 2.29
C GLY A 7 2.54 22.98 1.74
N PRO A 8 1.63 23.51 0.90
CA PRO A 8 0.55 22.73 0.31
C PRO A 8 1.13 21.59 -0.54
N ARG A 9 0.81 20.35 -0.17
CA ARG A 9 1.22 19.14 -0.89
C ARG A 9 0.68 19.19 -2.32
N ARG A 10 1.56 18.95 -3.29
CA ARG A 10 1.19 18.85 -4.71
C ARG A 10 0.30 17.62 -4.91
N VAL A 11 -0.92 17.86 -5.41
CA VAL A 11 -1.98 16.87 -5.68
C VAL A 11 -1.58 15.81 -6.73
N ASP A 12 -0.45 15.97 -7.42
CA ASP A 12 -0.09 15.13 -8.57
C ASP A 12 0.70 13.85 -8.24
N GLU A 13 1.21 13.63 -7.01
CA GLU A 13 2.08 12.47 -6.69
C GLU A 13 1.50 11.42 -5.70
N GLU A 14 0.33 11.62 -5.10
CA GLU A 14 -0.29 10.64 -4.16
C GLU A 14 -1.42 9.79 -4.79
N LEU A 15 -1.21 9.22 -5.97
CA LEU A 15 -2.19 8.31 -6.60
C LEU A 15 -2.19 6.88 -6.00
N CYS A 16 -1.30 6.57 -5.05
CA CYS A 16 -1.24 5.27 -4.37
C CYS A 16 -2.20 5.11 -3.18
N TYR A 17 -2.82 6.19 -2.68
CA TYR A 17 -3.66 6.15 -1.46
C TYR A 17 -5.17 6.32 -1.70
N LEU A 18 -5.61 6.42 -2.96
CA LEU A 18 -7.00 6.76 -3.27
C LEU A 18 -7.96 5.57 -3.09
N ARG A 19 -8.84 5.66 -2.09
CA ARG A 19 -10.10 4.90 -1.98
C ARG A 19 -11.16 5.40 -2.99
N CYS A 20 -10.76 5.66 -4.23
CA CYS A 20 -11.70 6.13 -5.24
C CYS A 20 -12.56 4.96 -5.74
N VAL A 21 -13.88 5.08 -5.56
CA VAL A 21 -14.85 4.25 -6.27
C VAL A 21 -15.47 5.12 -7.36
N LEU A 22 -15.45 4.62 -8.58
CA LEU A 22 -15.63 5.38 -9.81
C LEU A 22 -16.55 4.63 -10.76
N LEU A 23 -17.18 5.35 -11.67
CA LEU A 23 -17.89 4.76 -12.80
C LEU A 23 -16.96 4.76 -14.00
N TYR A 24 -16.60 3.58 -14.49
CA TYR A 24 -15.83 3.43 -15.73
C TYR A 24 -16.78 3.23 -16.89
N ILE A 25 -16.68 4.13 -17.86
CA ILE A 25 -17.49 4.14 -19.08
C ILE A 25 -16.55 3.77 -20.23
N GLU A 26 -16.75 2.56 -20.76
CA GLU A 26 -15.99 2.06 -21.90
C GLU A 26 -16.44 2.75 -23.19
N ALA A 27 -15.66 2.70 -24.27
CA ALA A 27 -16.08 3.23 -25.58
C ALA A 27 -16.87 2.21 -26.42
N VAL A 28 -17.11 1.00 -25.89
CA VAL A 28 -17.61 -0.14 -26.67
C VAL A 28 -19.08 -0.43 -26.31
N GLY A 29 -20.02 0.09 -27.12
CA GLY A 29 -21.46 -0.21 -27.01
C GLY A 29 -22.37 1.03 -26.98
N GLU A 30 -23.66 0.84 -27.30
CA GLU A 30 -24.63 1.95 -27.39
C GLU A 30 -25.25 2.37 -26.05
N VAL A 31 -25.19 1.52 -25.02
CA VAL A 31 -25.92 1.71 -23.75
C VAL A 31 -24.93 1.87 -22.59
N GLN A 32 -24.46 3.09 -22.39
CA GLN A 32 -23.39 3.47 -21.47
C GLN A 32 -23.71 4.79 -20.77
N GLY A 33 -23.27 4.93 -19.53
CA GLY A 33 -23.51 6.08 -18.67
C GLY A 33 -24.38 5.74 -17.46
N VAL A 34 -24.98 6.78 -16.87
CA VAL A 34 -25.96 6.68 -15.79
C VAL A 34 -27.26 7.28 -16.26
N THR A 35 -28.37 6.56 -16.08
CA THR A 35 -29.72 7.09 -16.30
C THR A 35 -30.32 7.48 -14.96
N ILE A 36 -30.85 8.69 -14.87
CA ILE A 36 -31.66 9.14 -13.74
C ILE A 36 -33.13 8.87 -14.10
N ARG A 37 -33.78 7.98 -13.37
CA ARG A 37 -35.18 7.57 -13.61
C ARG A 37 -36.17 8.47 -12.90
N THR A 38 -35.78 9.06 -11.78
CA THR A 38 -36.64 9.96 -11.01
C THR A 38 -36.83 11.27 -11.77
N PRO A 39 -38.09 11.66 -12.08
CA PRO A 39 -38.34 12.94 -12.72
C PRO A 39 -37.87 14.11 -11.85
N MET A 40 -37.07 15.00 -12.43
CA MET A 40 -36.48 16.13 -11.69
C MET A 40 -37.21 17.44 -12.00
N GLN A 41 -37.42 18.24 -10.96
CA GLN A 41 -37.87 19.62 -11.11
C GLN A 41 -36.69 20.51 -11.54
N TRP A 42 -36.86 21.24 -12.64
CA TRP A 42 -35.83 22.16 -13.12
C TRP A 42 -35.76 23.42 -12.24
N PRO A 43 -34.57 23.90 -11.83
CA PRO A 43 -34.48 25.10 -11.00
C PRO A 43 -34.97 26.36 -11.74
N LEU A 44 -35.95 27.07 -11.19
CA LEU A 44 -36.57 28.22 -11.88
C LEU A 44 -36.08 29.60 -11.41
N ASN A 45 -35.49 29.67 -10.21
CA ASN A 45 -35.26 30.95 -9.52
C ASN A 45 -33.79 31.39 -9.52
N LYS A 46 -32.87 30.52 -9.10
CA LYS A 46 -31.46 30.87 -8.90
C LYS A 46 -30.49 30.26 -9.91
N GLY A 47 -31.01 29.46 -10.85
CA GLY A 47 -30.20 28.71 -11.79
C GLY A 47 -29.76 27.36 -11.24
N PHE A 48 -28.72 26.78 -11.81
CA PHE A 48 -28.21 25.48 -11.36
C PHE A 48 -26.69 25.41 -11.44
N SER A 49 -26.12 24.41 -10.75
CA SER A 49 -24.73 24.03 -10.92
C SER A 49 -24.59 22.52 -11.05
N PHE A 50 -23.82 22.06 -12.02
CA PHE A 50 -23.43 20.67 -12.18
C PHE A 50 -21.94 20.56 -11.87
N SER A 51 -21.54 19.62 -11.02
CA SER A 51 -20.13 19.34 -10.77
C SER A 51 -19.83 17.86 -10.80
N CYS A 52 -18.69 17.48 -11.36
CA CYS A 52 -18.19 16.12 -11.29
C CYS A 52 -16.66 16.07 -11.31
N TRP A 53 -16.11 14.99 -10.75
CA TRP A 53 -14.76 14.57 -11.08
C TRP A 53 -14.80 13.71 -12.34
N LEU A 54 -13.89 13.95 -13.28
CA LEU A 54 -13.77 13.17 -14.51
C LEU A 54 -12.32 12.91 -14.91
N ARG A 55 -12.08 11.75 -15.52
CA ARG A 55 -10.80 11.38 -16.14
C ARG A 55 -11.09 10.89 -17.54
N ILE A 56 -10.60 11.62 -18.54
CA ILE A 56 -10.81 11.27 -19.95
C ILE A 56 -9.72 10.30 -20.39
N GLU A 57 -10.08 9.11 -20.84
CA GLU A 57 -9.10 8.15 -21.36
C GLU A 57 -8.63 8.59 -22.76
N ASN A 58 -9.58 8.87 -23.64
CA ASN A 58 -9.29 9.41 -24.97
C ASN A 58 -10.50 10.18 -25.53
N PHE A 59 -10.22 11.10 -26.47
CA PHE A 59 -11.27 11.78 -27.24
C PHE A 59 -11.55 11.02 -28.53
N PRO A 60 -12.78 11.05 -29.07
CA PRO A 60 -13.11 10.43 -30.34
C PRO A 60 -12.31 11.09 -31.48
N LYS A 61 -12.01 10.32 -32.54
CA LYS A 61 -11.30 10.83 -33.73
C LYS A 61 -12.07 11.93 -34.46
N SER A 62 -13.39 11.82 -34.44
CA SER A 62 -14.36 12.79 -34.97
C SER A 62 -15.61 12.80 -34.10
N GLY A 63 -16.22 13.97 -33.89
CA GLY A 63 -17.44 14.09 -33.09
C GLY A 63 -17.19 14.57 -31.67
N THR A 64 -18.13 14.30 -30.78
CA THR A 64 -18.12 14.74 -29.37
C THR A 64 -18.60 13.61 -28.46
N MET A 65 -18.35 13.74 -27.16
CA MET A 65 -18.82 12.79 -26.14
C MET A 65 -19.88 13.44 -25.26
N GLY A 66 -20.94 12.71 -24.92
CA GLY A 66 -21.96 13.20 -23.99
C GLY A 66 -21.44 13.31 -22.57
N LEU A 67 -21.58 14.49 -21.95
CA LEU A 67 -21.28 14.68 -20.53
C LEU A 67 -22.55 14.52 -19.69
N PHE A 68 -23.60 15.26 -20.01
CA PHE A 68 -24.93 15.06 -19.43
C PHE A 68 -26.03 15.57 -20.37
N ASN A 69 -27.25 15.06 -20.18
CA ASN A 69 -28.48 15.66 -20.66
C ASN A 69 -29.50 15.71 -19.52
N PHE A 70 -30.26 16.80 -19.48
CA PHE A 70 -31.35 17.01 -18.54
C PHE A 70 -32.51 17.63 -19.32
N LEU A 71 -33.38 16.76 -19.86
CA LEU A 71 -34.41 17.12 -20.82
C LEU A 71 -35.79 16.64 -20.36
N THR A 72 -36.82 17.37 -20.74
CA THR A 72 -38.21 16.87 -20.71
C THR A 72 -38.43 15.87 -21.83
N GLU A 73 -39.57 15.18 -21.80
CA GLU A 73 -40.02 14.31 -22.88
C GLU A 73 -40.07 15.02 -24.25
N ASN A 74 -40.39 16.31 -24.24
CA ASN A 74 -40.42 17.17 -25.43
C ASN A 74 -39.05 17.77 -25.81
N GLY A 75 -37.95 17.31 -25.20
CA GLY A 75 -36.59 17.76 -25.53
C GLY A 75 -36.20 19.15 -25.00
N ARG A 76 -36.99 19.76 -24.10
CA ARG A 76 -36.65 21.05 -23.47
C ARG A 76 -35.79 20.86 -22.24
N GLY A 77 -34.84 21.75 -22.00
CA GLY A 77 -33.92 21.70 -20.86
C GLY A 77 -32.51 22.11 -21.26
N CYS A 78 -31.53 21.28 -20.95
CA CYS A 78 -30.16 21.49 -21.39
C CYS A 78 -29.35 20.20 -21.55
N LEU A 79 -28.23 20.32 -22.26
CA LEU A 79 -27.25 19.24 -22.43
C LEU A 79 -25.84 19.82 -22.57
N ALA A 80 -24.85 19.00 -22.24
CA ALA A 80 -23.44 19.33 -22.39
C ALA A 80 -22.69 18.18 -23.06
N VAL A 81 -21.83 18.51 -24.02
CA VAL A 81 -20.94 17.57 -24.72
C VAL A 81 -19.49 18.04 -24.66
N LEU A 82 -18.57 17.09 -24.67
CA LEU A 82 -17.13 17.30 -24.63
C LEU A 82 -16.50 17.07 -26.00
N ALA A 83 -15.75 18.07 -26.46
CA ALA A 83 -14.79 17.99 -27.55
C ALA A 83 -13.36 18.09 -27.00
N LYS A 84 -12.34 17.92 -27.85
CA LYS A 84 -10.93 17.87 -27.45
C LYS A 84 -10.45 19.11 -26.67
N ASP A 85 -10.92 20.30 -27.06
CA ASP A 85 -10.47 21.62 -26.58
C ASP A 85 -11.63 22.51 -26.10
N ARG A 86 -12.85 21.98 -26.06
CA ARG A 86 -14.08 22.73 -25.80
C ARG A 86 -15.14 21.88 -25.15
N LEU A 87 -15.95 22.52 -24.31
CA LEU A 87 -17.22 22.00 -23.82
C LEU A 87 -18.32 22.76 -24.56
N ILE A 88 -19.24 22.05 -25.20
CA ILE A 88 -20.37 22.65 -25.89
C ILE A 88 -21.59 22.45 -25.01
N TYR A 89 -22.29 23.53 -24.73
CA TYR A 89 -23.49 23.54 -23.91
C TYR A 89 -24.66 24.07 -24.73
N GLU A 90 -25.81 23.40 -24.62
CA GLU A 90 -27.03 23.82 -25.27
C GLU A 90 -28.15 24.02 -24.26
N SER A 91 -28.85 25.15 -24.38
CA SER A 91 -30.08 25.42 -23.66
C SER A 91 -31.25 25.43 -24.63
N ILE A 92 -32.26 24.60 -24.35
CA ILE A 92 -33.39 24.33 -25.24
C ILE A 92 -34.68 24.70 -24.51
N ASN A 93 -35.40 25.70 -25.00
CA ASN A 93 -36.76 25.97 -24.55
C ASN A 93 -37.68 26.22 -25.75
N GLN A 94 -38.15 27.45 -25.97
CA GLN A 94 -38.81 27.84 -27.23
C GLN A 94 -37.82 28.08 -28.36
N LYS A 95 -36.59 28.49 -28.02
CA LYS A 95 -35.47 28.66 -28.95
C LYS A 95 -34.28 27.90 -28.38
N GLN A 96 -33.49 27.31 -29.27
CA GLN A 96 -32.23 26.68 -28.93
C GLN A 96 -31.12 27.73 -28.91
N GLN A 97 -30.24 27.66 -27.91
CA GLN A 97 -29.00 28.43 -27.90
C GLN A 97 -27.84 27.51 -27.58
N CYS A 98 -26.85 27.48 -28.46
CA CYS A 98 -25.61 26.74 -28.32
C CYS A 98 -24.47 27.70 -27.94
N VAL A 99 -23.64 27.29 -26.99
CA VAL A 99 -22.49 28.06 -26.50
C VAL A 99 -21.29 27.12 -26.39
N SER A 100 -20.12 27.59 -26.83
CA SER A 100 -18.87 26.84 -26.73
C SER A 100 -17.97 27.46 -25.67
N LEU A 101 -17.60 26.68 -24.67
CA LEU A 101 -16.71 27.05 -23.56
C LEU A 101 -15.34 26.44 -23.82
N HIS A 102 -14.27 27.23 -23.69
CA HIS A 102 -12.91 26.71 -23.84
C HIS A 102 -12.50 25.92 -22.59
N VAL A 103 -12.04 24.68 -22.78
CA VAL A 103 -11.57 23.79 -21.69
C VAL A 103 -10.39 22.97 -22.19
N ASN A 104 -9.42 22.68 -21.32
CA ASN A 104 -8.26 21.89 -21.66
C ASN A 104 -8.08 20.75 -20.66
N PHE A 105 -8.54 19.55 -21.03
CA PHE A 105 -8.39 18.35 -20.20
C PHE A 105 -7.17 17.54 -20.61
N VAL A 106 -6.32 17.22 -19.64
CA VAL A 106 -5.20 16.31 -19.82
C VAL A 106 -5.72 14.88 -19.79
N ARG A 107 -5.47 14.12 -20.85
CA ARG A 107 -5.87 12.70 -20.91
C ARG A 107 -5.23 11.92 -19.79
N LYS A 108 -5.95 10.91 -19.27
CA LYS A 108 -5.51 10.03 -18.19
C LYS A 108 -5.19 10.75 -16.87
N LYS A 109 -5.55 12.02 -16.72
CA LYS A 109 -5.49 12.80 -15.48
C LYS A 109 -6.90 13.08 -14.95
N TRP A 110 -7.05 13.08 -13.63
CA TRP A 110 -8.28 13.51 -12.97
C TRP A 110 -8.40 15.02 -13.02
N HIS A 111 -9.57 15.49 -13.43
CA HIS A 111 -9.94 16.89 -13.39
C HIS A 111 -11.28 17.06 -12.68
N PHE A 112 -11.42 18.15 -11.93
CA PHE A 112 -12.70 18.57 -11.39
C PHE A 112 -13.37 19.54 -12.36
N LEU A 113 -14.58 19.25 -12.80
CA LEU A 113 -15.37 20.10 -13.68
C LEU A 113 -16.59 20.62 -12.92
N CYS A 114 -16.83 21.92 -12.98
CA CYS A 114 -18.08 22.52 -12.52
C CYS A 114 -18.65 23.49 -13.56
N LEU A 115 -19.91 23.31 -13.92
CA LEU A 115 -20.69 24.24 -14.73
C LEU A 115 -21.72 24.95 -13.85
N THR A 116 -21.75 26.27 -13.87
CA THR A 116 -22.78 27.06 -13.18
C THR A 116 -23.57 27.87 -14.20
N HIS A 117 -24.90 27.75 -14.22
CA HIS A 117 -25.77 28.52 -15.10
C HIS A 117 -26.69 29.40 -14.26
N SER A 118 -26.36 30.69 -14.21
CA SER A 118 -27.09 31.70 -13.41
C SER A 118 -28.24 32.33 -14.19
N ILE A 119 -29.33 32.65 -13.48
CA ILE A 119 -30.49 33.35 -14.06
C ILE A 119 -30.29 34.85 -13.87
N GLY A 120 -30.03 35.57 -14.97
CA GLY A 120 -29.86 37.02 -14.96
C GLY A 120 -31.10 37.75 -15.48
N ARG A 121 -31.32 38.99 -15.05
CA ARG A 121 -32.35 39.87 -15.60
C ARG A 121 -31.85 40.53 -16.89
N ALA A 122 -32.76 40.93 -17.77
CA ALA A 122 -32.41 41.53 -19.07
C ALA A 122 -31.49 42.76 -18.94
N PHE A 123 -31.68 43.57 -17.89
CA PHE A 123 -30.90 44.77 -17.62
C PHE A 123 -29.57 44.51 -16.89
N SER A 124 -29.34 43.29 -16.37
CA SER A 124 -28.14 42.91 -15.62
C SER A 124 -27.19 42.02 -16.43
N GLY A 125 -27.20 42.14 -17.76
CA GLY A 125 -26.32 41.37 -18.64
C GLY A 125 -26.83 39.99 -19.05
N GLY A 126 -28.05 39.61 -18.65
CA GLY A 126 -28.68 38.32 -18.98
C GLY A 126 -28.11 37.13 -18.20
N SER A 127 -28.64 35.95 -18.47
CA SER A 127 -28.14 34.69 -17.92
C SER A 127 -26.71 34.39 -18.38
N GLN A 128 -25.91 33.83 -17.49
CA GLN A 128 -24.50 33.50 -17.74
C GLN A 128 -24.20 32.06 -17.38
N LEU A 129 -23.49 31.40 -18.28
CA LEU A 129 -22.92 30.06 -18.11
C LEU A 129 -21.43 30.20 -17.84
N ARG A 130 -20.97 29.62 -16.73
CA ARG A 130 -19.55 29.61 -16.35
C ARG A 130 -19.05 28.19 -16.23
N CYS A 131 -17.81 27.98 -16.65
CA CYS A 131 -17.11 26.72 -16.61
C CYS A 131 -15.88 26.85 -15.72
N TYR A 132 -15.76 25.96 -14.75
CA TYR A 132 -14.63 25.85 -13.85
C TYR A 132 -13.93 24.52 -14.06
N VAL A 133 -12.60 24.54 -14.10
CA VAL A 133 -11.76 23.34 -14.16
C VAL A 133 -10.74 23.42 -13.02
N ASP A 134 -10.64 22.36 -12.23
CA ASP A 134 -9.73 22.24 -11.08
C ASP A 134 -9.85 23.41 -10.09
N GLY A 135 -11.10 23.82 -9.82
CA GLY A 135 -11.43 24.91 -8.90
C GLY A 135 -11.41 26.31 -9.52
N VAL A 136 -10.82 26.48 -10.71
CA VAL A 136 -10.57 27.80 -11.33
C VAL A 136 -11.56 28.07 -12.46
N LEU A 137 -12.06 29.32 -12.56
CA LEU A 137 -12.90 29.76 -13.67
C LEU A 137 -12.10 29.81 -14.97
N VAL A 138 -12.49 29.02 -15.97
CA VAL A 138 -11.80 28.95 -17.27
C VAL A 138 -12.57 29.62 -18.42
N SER A 139 -13.90 29.69 -18.34
CA SER A 139 -14.73 30.29 -19.39
C SER A 139 -16.05 30.82 -18.83
N SER A 140 -16.56 31.92 -19.38
CA SER A 140 -17.79 32.57 -18.95
C SER A 140 -18.51 33.21 -20.14
N GLU A 141 -19.66 32.67 -20.50
CA GLU A 141 -20.38 33.03 -21.73
C GLU A 141 -21.84 33.40 -21.44
N LYS A 142 -22.42 34.28 -22.27
CA LYS A 142 -23.85 34.62 -22.18
C LYS A 142 -24.69 33.50 -22.81
N CYS A 143 -25.49 32.84 -22.01
CA CYS A 143 -26.38 31.76 -22.44
C CYS A 143 -27.77 31.99 -21.85
N ARG A 144 -28.84 31.87 -22.66
CA ARG A 144 -30.21 31.94 -22.16
C ARG A 144 -30.47 30.73 -21.28
N TYR A 145 -31.20 30.98 -20.20
CA TYR A 145 -31.66 29.92 -19.31
C TYR A 145 -33.00 29.33 -19.79
N ALA A 146 -33.04 28.04 -20.06
CA ALA A 146 -34.27 27.32 -20.37
C ALA A 146 -35.16 27.24 -19.13
N LYS A 147 -36.17 28.12 -19.02
CA LYS A 147 -37.20 28.03 -17.97
C LYS A 147 -38.23 26.99 -18.36
N VAL A 148 -38.17 25.83 -17.73
CA VAL A 148 -39.01 24.66 -18.01
C VAL A 148 -39.78 24.29 -16.75
N ASN A 149 -41.12 24.28 -16.82
CA ASN A 149 -41.99 23.94 -15.69
C ASN A 149 -42.33 22.45 -15.62
N GLU A 150 -42.20 21.74 -16.74
CA GLU A 150 -42.37 20.29 -16.80
C GLU A 150 -41.22 19.57 -16.09
N SER A 151 -41.49 18.38 -15.56
CA SER A 151 -40.45 17.54 -15.00
C SER A 151 -39.51 17.05 -16.10
N LEU A 152 -38.22 17.02 -15.78
CA LEU A 152 -37.21 16.42 -16.63
C LEU A 152 -37.27 14.91 -16.46
N THR A 153 -37.61 14.21 -17.53
CA THR A 153 -37.81 12.75 -17.56
C THR A 153 -36.72 12.03 -18.34
N SER A 154 -36.00 12.73 -19.21
CA SER A 154 -34.86 12.21 -19.98
C SER A 154 -33.58 12.81 -19.42
N CYS A 155 -33.00 12.11 -18.43
CA CYS A 155 -31.83 12.58 -17.71
C CYS A 155 -30.74 11.50 -17.69
N ALA A 156 -29.56 11.83 -18.20
CA ALA A 156 -28.44 10.92 -18.21
C ALA A 156 -27.09 11.62 -18.08
N ILE A 157 -26.09 10.90 -17.56
CA ILE A 157 -24.72 11.36 -17.37
C ILE A 157 -23.78 10.40 -18.09
N GLY A 158 -22.83 10.93 -18.87
CA GLY A 158 -21.82 10.17 -19.59
C GLY A 158 -22.37 9.30 -20.74
N SER A 159 -23.63 9.48 -21.14
CA SER A 159 -24.29 8.65 -22.16
C SER A 159 -24.25 9.25 -23.56
N LYS A 160 -24.58 8.43 -24.56
CA LYS A 160 -24.96 8.91 -25.90
C LYS A 160 -26.12 9.90 -25.77
N ILE A 161 -26.07 10.99 -26.53
CA ILE A 161 -27.11 12.02 -26.56
C ILE A 161 -27.65 12.07 -27.98
N ASN A 162 -28.95 11.81 -28.15
CA ASN A 162 -29.63 11.95 -29.43
C ASN A 162 -30.27 13.34 -29.47
N LEU A 163 -29.76 14.24 -30.31
CA LEU A 163 -30.36 15.55 -30.53
C LEU A 163 -31.63 15.39 -31.38
N PRO A 164 -32.77 16.00 -31.00
CA PRO A 164 -33.91 16.09 -31.91
C PRO A 164 -33.51 16.95 -33.13
N SER A 165 -33.73 16.41 -34.33
CA SER A 165 -33.50 17.10 -35.59
C SER A 165 -34.52 18.23 -35.76
N TYR A 166 -34.21 19.43 -35.27
CA TYR A 166 -34.97 20.62 -35.65
C TYR A 166 -34.35 21.23 -36.90
N GLU A 167 -35.18 21.41 -37.93
CA GLU A 167 -34.86 22.09 -39.18
C GLU A 167 -34.74 23.61 -38.92
N GLU A 168 -33.62 24.07 -38.36
CA GLU A 168 -33.22 25.49 -38.44
C GLU A 168 -31.78 25.59 -38.95
N GLU A 169 -31.61 26.33 -40.05
CA GLU A 169 -30.38 26.53 -40.86
C GLU A 169 -29.17 27.12 -40.11
N ASN A 170 -29.20 27.26 -38.79
CA ASN A 170 -28.11 27.84 -37.99
C ASN A 170 -27.52 26.90 -36.91
N ALA A 171 -27.96 25.64 -36.84
CA ALA A 171 -27.34 24.65 -35.96
C ALA A 171 -26.06 24.09 -36.60
N ILE A 172 -24.90 24.67 -36.26
CA ILE A 172 -23.55 24.26 -36.72
C ILE A 172 -23.21 22.77 -36.43
N TYR A 173 -24.08 22.05 -35.71
CA TYR A 173 -23.88 20.68 -35.23
C TYR A 173 -24.98 19.69 -35.63
N SER A 174 -25.87 20.03 -36.57
CA SER A 174 -26.85 19.06 -37.09
C SER A 174 -26.14 17.94 -37.87
N GLY A 175 -25.89 16.80 -37.22
CA GLY A 175 -25.42 15.57 -37.87
C GLY A 175 -24.09 14.96 -37.41
N LYS A 176 -23.52 15.37 -36.26
CA LYS A 176 -22.34 14.67 -35.69
C LYS A 176 -22.76 13.69 -34.59
N ASP A 177 -22.36 12.43 -34.73
CA ASP A 177 -22.52 11.40 -33.70
C ASP A 177 -21.96 11.87 -32.35
N ILE A 178 -22.82 11.92 -31.33
CA ILE A 178 -22.43 12.14 -29.94
C ILE A 178 -22.25 10.76 -29.31
N SER A 179 -21.01 10.32 -29.13
CA SER A 179 -20.73 9.05 -28.47
C SER A 179 -20.91 9.18 -26.96
N PRO A 180 -21.05 8.06 -26.22
CA PRO A 180 -20.87 8.07 -24.77
C PRO A 180 -19.49 8.60 -24.36
N LEU A 181 -19.37 8.99 -23.09
CA LEU A 181 -18.09 9.40 -22.52
C LEU A 181 -17.12 8.23 -22.45
N PHE A 182 -15.93 8.36 -23.03
CA PHE A 182 -14.86 7.37 -22.83
C PHE A 182 -13.92 7.81 -21.71
N GLY A 183 -14.19 7.33 -20.50
CA GLY A 183 -13.54 7.85 -19.30
C GLY A 183 -14.02 7.26 -18.00
N GLN A 184 -13.61 7.90 -16.91
CA GLN A 184 -14.08 7.62 -15.56
C GLN A 184 -14.79 8.85 -15.02
N ILE A 185 -15.91 8.65 -14.31
CA ILE A 185 -16.62 9.70 -13.58
C ILE A 185 -16.57 9.35 -12.09
N GLY A 186 -16.18 10.32 -11.27
CA GLY A 186 -16.17 10.23 -9.81
C GLY A 186 -17.48 10.77 -9.21
N PRO A 187 -17.42 11.39 -8.02
CA PRO A 187 -18.59 12.02 -7.41
C PRO A 187 -19.24 13.03 -8.36
N VAL A 188 -20.57 12.98 -8.49
CA VAL A 188 -21.38 13.92 -9.30
C VAL A 188 -22.39 14.62 -8.40
N TYR A 189 -22.50 15.93 -8.50
CA TYR A 189 -23.50 16.71 -7.78
C TYR A 189 -24.23 17.67 -8.72
N MET A 190 -25.53 17.84 -8.46
CA MET A 190 -26.36 18.85 -9.09
C MET A 190 -26.96 19.73 -7.99
N PHE A 191 -26.82 21.04 -8.15
CA PHE A 191 -27.30 22.05 -7.20
C PHE A 191 -28.40 22.90 -7.83
N SER A 192 -29.38 23.30 -7.01
CA SER A 192 -30.51 24.18 -7.36
C SER A 192 -30.17 25.68 -7.32
N ASP A 193 -28.88 26.00 -7.34
CA ASP A 193 -28.33 27.35 -7.28
C ASP A 193 -27.07 27.45 -8.16
N ALA A 194 -26.75 28.65 -8.64
CA ALA A 194 -25.48 28.94 -9.28
C ALA A 194 -24.41 29.21 -8.20
N ILE A 195 -23.66 28.17 -7.84
CA ILE A 195 -22.70 28.21 -6.72
C ILE A 195 -21.53 29.16 -7.01
N THR A 196 -20.97 29.76 -5.97
CA THR A 196 -19.92 30.79 -6.11
C THR A 196 -18.56 30.17 -6.43
N SER A 197 -17.60 30.98 -6.91
CA SER A 197 -16.24 30.50 -7.21
C SER A 197 -15.54 29.97 -5.95
N GLU A 198 -15.82 30.54 -4.79
CA GLU A 198 -15.31 30.06 -3.49
C GLU A 198 -15.89 28.69 -3.13
N GLN A 199 -17.18 28.47 -3.41
CA GLN A 199 -17.83 27.17 -3.22
C GLN A 199 -17.26 26.11 -4.16
N VAL A 200 -17.02 26.47 -5.43
CA VAL A 200 -16.36 25.57 -6.40
C VAL A 200 -14.96 25.17 -5.92
N GLN A 201 -14.17 26.15 -5.46
CA GLN A 201 -12.83 25.89 -4.92
C GLN A 201 -12.88 25.02 -3.65
N GLY A 202 -13.87 25.24 -2.79
CA GLY A 202 -14.13 24.40 -1.62
C GLY A 202 -14.41 22.95 -1.98
N ILE A 203 -15.32 22.70 -2.95
CA ILE A 203 -15.63 21.35 -3.43
C ILE A 203 -14.39 20.69 -4.05
N TYR A 204 -13.62 21.42 -4.86
CA TYR A 204 -12.38 20.91 -5.44
C TYR A 204 -11.38 20.46 -4.37
N SER A 205 -11.24 21.24 -3.30
CA SER A 205 -10.29 20.98 -2.20
C SER A 205 -10.63 19.71 -1.39
N LEU A 206 -11.89 19.26 -1.41
CA LEU A 206 -12.31 17.99 -0.79
C LEU A 206 -11.83 16.75 -1.58
N GLY A 207 -11.43 16.93 -2.83
CA GLY A 207 -10.85 15.88 -3.66
C GLY A 207 -11.87 14.88 -4.23
N PRO A 208 -11.39 13.95 -5.09
CA PRO A 208 -12.23 12.98 -5.81
C PRO A 208 -12.80 11.85 -4.95
N SER A 209 -12.42 11.76 -3.67
CA SER A 209 -12.92 10.75 -2.73
C SER A 209 -14.09 11.22 -1.86
N TYR A 210 -14.42 12.51 -1.91
CA TYR A 210 -15.55 13.03 -1.14
C TYR A 210 -16.89 12.44 -1.62
N MET A 211 -17.72 11.98 -0.69
CA MET A 211 -18.96 11.25 -1.02
C MET A 211 -20.21 11.70 -0.27
N TYR A 212 -20.12 12.79 0.50
CA TYR A 212 -21.17 13.15 1.44
C TYR A 212 -21.97 14.39 1.00
N SER A 213 -22.74 14.97 1.93
CA SER A 213 -23.75 16.00 1.71
C SER A 213 -23.24 17.44 1.91
N PHE A 214 -21.94 17.65 2.13
CA PHE A 214 -21.34 18.93 2.52
C PHE A 214 -21.87 19.48 3.85
N LEU A 215 -22.19 18.60 4.81
CA LEU A 215 -22.50 18.99 6.18
C LEU A 215 -21.20 19.21 6.98
N ASP A 216 -21.21 20.16 7.92
CA ASP A 216 -20.01 20.58 8.66
C ASP A 216 -19.27 19.42 9.36
N GLY A 217 -20.01 18.45 9.92
CA GLY A 217 -19.44 17.27 10.57
C GLY A 217 -18.75 16.28 9.62
N GLU A 218 -19.11 16.30 8.33
CA GLU A 218 -18.57 15.39 7.31
C GLU A 218 -17.29 15.93 6.67
N ILE A 219 -17.16 17.27 6.62
CA ILE A 219 -16.03 17.98 6.01
C ILE A 219 -14.76 17.87 6.89
N ALA A 220 -14.90 17.86 8.21
CA ALA A 220 -13.80 17.79 9.16
C ALA A 220 -12.90 16.53 9.01
N VAL A 221 -13.41 15.46 8.38
CA VAL A 221 -12.66 14.21 8.14
C VAL A 221 -11.72 14.31 6.93
N TYR A 222 -11.95 15.26 6.03
CA TYR A 222 -11.23 15.39 4.75
C TYR A 222 -10.30 16.62 4.70
N SER A 223 -10.28 17.47 5.74
CA SER A 223 -9.42 18.66 5.79
C SER A 223 -8.76 18.86 7.16
N ASP A 224 -7.43 18.81 7.23
CA ASP A 224 -6.64 19.14 8.44
C ASP A 224 -6.54 20.66 8.71
N SER A 225 -6.93 21.50 7.75
CA SER A 225 -7.03 22.95 7.93
C SER A 225 -8.49 23.39 7.91
N PRO A 226 -8.93 24.32 8.78
CA PRO A 226 -10.24 24.92 8.64
C PRO A 226 -10.32 25.61 7.27
N LEU A 227 -11.10 25.03 6.35
CA LEU A 227 -11.53 25.72 5.13
C LEU A 227 -12.07 27.10 5.52
N PRO A 228 -11.84 28.17 4.71
CA PRO A 228 -12.24 29.53 5.09
C PRO A 228 -13.67 29.55 5.63
N GLY A 229 -13.80 29.82 6.93
CA GLY A 229 -15.07 29.72 7.64
C GLY A 229 -16.11 30.63 7.00
N GLY A 230 -17.15 30.03 6.42
CA GLY A 230 -18.26 30.73 5.75
C GLY A 230 -18.71 30.11 4.41
N VAL A 231 -17.92 29.22 3.79
CA VAL A 231 -18.29 28.62 2.47
C VAL A 231 -19.47 27.62 2.58
N PHE A 232 -19.63 26.97 3.74
CA PHE A 232 -20.59 25.87 3.98
C PHE A 232 -21.65 26.17 5.07
N ASP A 233 -21.80 27.41 5.52
CA ASP A 233 -22.58 27.83 6.71
C ASP A 233 -24.06 27.34 6.77
N ALA A 234 -24.54 27.10 8.00
CA ALA A 234 -25.59 26.15 8.38
C ALA A 234 -27.06 26.51 8.05
N LYS A 235 -27.33 27.61 7.34
CA LYS A 235 -28.71 27.98 6.94
C LYS A 235 -28.94 28.09 5.44
N ASP A 236 -27.88 28.34 4.66
CA ASP A 236 -27.89 28.50 3.19
C ASP A 236 -26.68 27.78 2.51
N GLY A 237 -26.11 26.79 3.19
CA GLY A 237 -24.94 26.01 2.74
C GLY A 237 -25.20 25.16 1.50
N LEU A 238 -24.13 24.51 0.99
CA LEU A 238 -24.22 23.68 -0.22
C LEU A 238 -25.18 22.50 -0.07
N ALA A 239 -25.24 21.90 1.12
CA ALA A 239 -26.08 20.74 1.43
C ALA A 239 -27.56 20.96 1.08
N SER A 240 -28.12 22.11 1.45
CA SER A 240 -29.54 22.43 1.21
C SER A 240 -29.86 22.72 -0.25
N LYS A 241 -28.83 22.93 -1.08
CA LYS A 241 -28.97 23.22 -2.52
C LYS A 241 -28.88 21.97 -3.38
N ILE A 242 -28.46 20.82 -2.83
CA ILE A 242 -28.29 19.57 -3.59
C ILE A 242 -29.66 19.09 -4.09
N ILE A 243 -29.81 18.96 -5.41
CA ILE A 243 -30.91 18.24 -6.06
C ILE A 243 -30.64 16.74 -5.98
N PHE A 244 -29.44 16.35 -6.41
CA PHE A 244 -28.91 15.01 -6.24
C PHE A 244 -27.39 15.00 -6.12
N GLY A 245 -26.86 14.02 -5.40
CA GLY A 245 -25.46 13.64 -5.41
C GLY A 245 -25.35 12.15 -5.72
N LEU A 246 -24.57 11.77 -6.74
CA LEU A 246 -24.32 10.39 -7.11
C LEU A 246 -22.88 10.02 -6.83
N ASN A 247 -22.70 8.90 -6.15
CA ASN A 247 -21.39 8.33 -5.88
C ASN A 247 -21.44 6.82 -6.07
N ALA A 248 -20.41 6.24 -6.68
CA ALA A 248 -20.32 4.80 -6.88
C ALA A 248 -20.24 4.01 -5.55
N GLN A 249 -19.78 4.63 -4.46
CA GLN A 249 -19.82 4.03 -3.10
C GLN A 249 -21.24 3.91 -2.55
N ALA A 250 -22.13 4.84 -2.91
CA ALA A 250 -23.52 4.83 -2.53
C ALA A 250 -24.33 4.03 -3.57
N SER A 251 -24.02 2.75 -3.73
CA SER A 251 -24.67 1.89 -4.73
C SER A 251 -25.02 0.50 -4.21
N ASN A 252 -26.06 -0.10 -4.80
CA ASN A 252 -26.40 -1.51 -4.62
C ASN A 252 -26.66 -2.13 -6.00
N GLY A 253 -25.77 -3.05 -6.41
CA GLY A 253 -25.78 -3.59 -7.77
C GLY A 253 -25.55 -2.50 -8.82
N ARG A 254 -26.56 -2.23 -9.65
CA ARG A 254 -26.54 -1.13 -10.64
C ARG A 254 -27.30 0.11 -10.20
N THR A 255 -27.92 0.11 -9.03
CA THR A 255 -28.67 1.26 -8.52
C THR A 255 -27.73 2.18 -7.75
N LEU A 256 -27.74 3.47 -8.09
CA LEU A 256 -27.05 4.53 -7.37
C LEU A 256 -28.05 5.26 -6.47
N PHE A 257 -27.67 5.47 -5.21
CA PHE A 257 -28.46 6.20 -4.23
C PHE A 257 -28.06 7.68 -4.19
N ASN A 258 -29.04 8.54 -3.97
CA ASN A 258 -28.83 9.96 -3.82
C ASN A 258 -28.23 10.26 -2.44
N VAL A 259 -27.10 10.95 -2.40
CA VAL A 259 -26.44 11.35 -1.16
C VAL A 259 -26.90 12.71 -0.63
N SER A 260 -27.94 13.33 -1.21
CA SER A 260 -28.52 14.60 -0.74
C SER A 260 -29.12 14.46 0.67
N PRO A 261 -29.07 15.50 1.52
CA PRO A 261 -29.61 15.42 2.86
C PRO A 261 -31.14 15.29 2.84
N LEU A 262 -31.67 14.43 3.69
CA LEU A 262 -33.12 14.30 3.93
C LEU A 262 -33.58 15.52 4.74
N LEU A 263 -34.04 16.58 4.06
CA LEU A 263 -34.70 17.70 4.73
C LEU A 263 -36.14 17.29 5.10
N ASP A 264 -36.50 17.50 6.36
CA ASP A 264 -37.59 16.87 7.12
C ASP A 264 -39.03 17.32 6.75
N HIS A 265 -39.31 17.57 5.46
CA HIS A 265 -40.62 18.01 4.99
C HIS A 265 -41.14 17.13 3.84
N GLY A 266 -41.89 16.09 4.21
CA GLY A 266 -42.82 15.37 3.32
C GLY A 266 -42.65 13.86 3.32
N LEU A 267 -43.58 13.15 3.96
CA LEU A 267 -43.71 11.69 4.08
C LEU A 267 -43.97 10.93 2.75
N ASP A 268 -43.89 11.57 1.58
CA ASP A 268 -44.24 10.99 0.27
C ASP A 268 -43.27 11.40 -0.85
N LYS A 269 -41.95 11.36 -0.62
CA LYS A 269 -41.00 11.47 -1.74
C LYS A 269 -40.69 10.09 -2.30
N THR A 270 -41.00 9.90 -3.58
CA THR A 270 -40.52 8.76 -4.35
C THR A 270 -39.00 8.63 -4.19
N PRO A 271 -38.46 7.41 -3.99
CA PRO A 271 -37.03 7.23 -3.86
C PRO A 271 -36.34 7.76 -5.12
N PHE A 272 -35.26 8.53 -4.94
CA PHE A 272 -34.43 8.92 -6.06
C PHE A 272 -33.76 7.65 -6.63
N GLU A 273 -34.00 7.36 -7.89
CA GLU A 273 -33.51 6.19 -8.60
C GLU A 273 -32.61 6.64 -9.75
N ALA A 274 -31.33 6.33 -9.64
CA ALA A 274 -30.40 6.35 -10.77
C ALA A 274 -29.87 4.93 -11.00
N THR A 275 -29.65 4.58 -12.26
CA THR A 275 -29.17 3.25 -12.66
C THR A 275 -27.94 3.38 -13.55
N VAL A 276 -26.90 2.61 -13.22
CA VAL A 276 -25.72 2.40 -14.05
C VAL A 276 -26.13 1.54 -15.26
N MET A 277 -25.87 2.06 -16.46
CA MET A 277 -26.18 1.37 -17.71
C MET A 277 -25.31 0.11 -17.90
N VAL A 278 -25.74 -0.81 -18.76
CA VAL A 278 -25.12 -2.14 -18.91
C VAL A 278 -23.64 -2.06 -19.30
N GLY A 279 -23.28 -1.13 -20.19
CA GLY A 279 -21.91 -0.91 -20.66
C GLY A 279 -21.05 -0.06 -19.72
N THR A 280 -21.51 0.21 -18.49
CA THR A 280 -20.76 0.98 -17.48
C THR A 280 -20.44 0.10 -16.28
N GLN A 281 -19.19 0.14 -15.85
CA GLN A 281 -18.69 -0.66 -14.74
C GLN A 281 -18.54 0.19 -13.48
N LEU A 282 -18.96 -0.37 -12.35
CA LEU A 282 -18.68 0.20 -11.04
C LEU A 282 -17.30 -0.28 -10.59
N CYS A 283 -16.32 0.62 -10.58
CA CYS A 283 -14.94 0.29 -10.22
C CYS A 283 -14.66 0.70 -8.78
N SER A 284 -14.19 -0.24 -7.95
CA SER A 284 -13.62 0.06 -6.63
C SER A 284 -12.11 -0.16 -6.67
N ARG A 285 -11.31 0.88 -6.42
CA ARG A 285 -9.88 0.73 -6.15
C ARG A 285 -9.72 0.45 -4.65
N ARG A 286 -9.36 -0.78 -4.30
CA ARG A 286 -8.92 -1.15 -2.95
C ARG A 286 -7.40 -1.22 -2.93
N LEU A 287 -6.78 -0.86 -1.80
CA LEU A 287 -5.34 -1.07 -1.62
C LEU A 287 -5.05 -2.57 -1.74
N LEU A 288 -3.94 -2.95 -2.38
CA LEU A 288 -3.55 -4.36 -2.58
C LEU A 288 -3.62 -5.14 -1.26
N GLN A 289 -3.10 -4.55 -0.18
CA GLN A 289 -3.14 -5.12 1.16
C GLN A 289 -4.55 -5.49 1.67
N GLN A 290 -5.59 -4.74 1.29
CA GLN A 290 -6.98 -5.02 1.67
C GLN A 290 -7.58 -6.12 0.81
N ILE A 291 -7.24 -6.14 -0.48
CA ILE A 291 -7.64 -7.22 -1.39
C ILE A 291 -7.04 -8.55 -0.90
N ILE A 292 -5.74 -8.54 -0.57
CA ILE A 292 -5.02 -9.69 -0.04
C ILE A 292 -5.65 -10.20 1.26
N TYR A 293 -6.00 -9.30 2.18
CA TYR A 293 -6.70 -9.69 3.41
C TYR A 293 -8.01 -10.46 3.13
N CYS A 294 -8.80 -10.05 2.13
CA CYS A 294 -10.03 -10.75 1.77
C CYS A 294 -9.82 -12.16 1.21
N VAL A 295 -8.66 -12.47 0.64
CA VAL A 295 -8.35 -13.79 0.04
C VAL A 295 -7.51 -14.69 0.95
N GLY A 296 -7.23 -14.27 2.18
CA GLY A 296 -6.48 -15.06 3.17
C GLY A 296 -5.37 -14.30 3.88
N GLY A 297 -5.12 -13.04 3.55
CA GLY A 297 -4.13 -12.17 4.18
C GLY A 297 -2.68 -12.54 3.87
N VAL A 298 -1.75 -12.19 4.75
CA VAL A 298 -0.29 -12.35 4.49
C VAL A 298 0.13 -13.80 4.24
N SER A 299 -0.60 -14.77 4.78
CA SER A 299 -0.28 -16.20 4.65
C SER A 299 -0.39 -16.73 3.23
N VAL A 300 -1.12 -16.05 2.33
CA VAL A 300 -1.26 -16.46 0.93
C VAL A 300 0.07 -16.46 0.17
N PHE A 301 1.08 -15.74 0.68
CA PHE A 301 2.42 -15.69 0.08
C PHE A 301 3.34 -16.83 0.54
N PHE A 302 3.04 -17.51 1.66
CA PHE A 302 3.90 -18.57 2.18
C PHE A 302 4.10 -19.74 1.21
N PRO A 303 3.07 -20.22 0.48
CA PRO A 303 3.26 -21.25 -0.53
C PRO A 303 4.20 -20.86 -1.69
N LEU A 304 4.50 -19.58 -1.89
CA LEU A 304 5.40 -19.16 -2.98
C LEU A 304 6.85 -19.57 -2.72
N PHE A 305 7.25 -19.77 -1.46
CA PHE A 305 8.58 -20.29 -1.12
C PHE A 305 8.78 -21.76 -1.52
N THR A 306 7.71 -22.53 -1.71
CA THR A 306 7.80 -23.94 -2.16
C THR A 306 7.82 -24.08 -3.68
N GLN A 307 7.53 -22.99 -4.41
CA GLN A 307 7.49 -22.96 -5.87
C GLN A 307 8.84 -22.61 -6.51
N SER A 308 9.88 -22.31 -5.71
CA SER A 308 11.23 -21.97 -6.18
C SER A 308 11.84 -23.01 -7.14
N ASN A 309 11.41 -24.27 -7.03
CA ASN A 309 11.91 -25.40 -7.83
C ASN A 309 11.23 -25.53 -9.22
N LEU A 310 10.09 -24.86 -9.47
CA LEU A 310 9.39 -24.96 -10.76
C LEU A 310 10.10 -24.21 -11.88
N PHE A 311 10.97 -23.25 -11.54
CA PHE A 311 11.79 -22.48 -12.48
C PHE A 311 13.10 -23.20 -12.89
N GLU A 312 13.17 -24.53 -12.71
CA GLU A 312 14.29 -25.35 -13.20
C GLU A 312 14.11 -25.81 -14.66
N ASN A 313 12.90 -25.72 -15.23
CA ASN A 313 12.57 -26.39 -16.50
C ASN A 313 12.43 -25.48 -17.73
N GLU A 314 12.83 -24.20 -17.71
CA GLU A 314 12.76 -23.33 -18.89
C GLU A 314 13.98 -23.42 -19.83
N GLU A 315 14.55 -24.63 -20.03
CA GLU A 315 15.46 -24.87 -21.16
C GLU A 315 14.73 -25.33 -22.44
N SER A 316 13.39 -25.40 -22.45
CA SER A 316 12.63 -25.73 -23.65
C SER A 316 11.56 -24.70 -24.02
N GLY A 317 11.89 -23.85 -25.00
CA GLY A 317 10.92 -23.32 -25.96
C GLY A 317 10.36 -21.92 -25.70
N GLN A 318 10.77 -21.00 -26.58
CA GLN A 318 10.16 -19.71 -26.94
C GLN A 318 8.73 -19.45 -26.42
N VAL A 319 8.57 -18.45 -25.55
CA VAL A 319 7.36 -17.61 -25.51
C VAL A 319 7.77 -16.15 -25.29
N GLU A 320 7.76 -15.38 -26.38
CA GLU A 320 7.74 -13.93 -26.33
C GLU A 320 6.37 -13.46 -25.84
N HIS A 321 6.30 -12.92 -24.62
CA HIS A 321 5.35 -11.86 -24.29
C HIS A 321 6.04 -10.81 -23.40
N ALA A 322 6.36 -9.69 -24.03
CA ALA A 322 6.91 -8.49 -23.40
C ALA A 322 5.93 -7.90 -22.37
N LEU A 323 6.43 -7.61 -21.15
CA LEU A 323 6.26 -6.33 -20.42
C LEU A 323 6.75 -6.33 -18.96
N LEU A 324 7.41 -7.38 -18.47
CA LEU A 324 8.09 -7.36 -17.17
C LEU A 324 9.52 -7.85 -17.39
N LYS A 325 10.53 -7.16 -16.83
CA LYS A 325 11.88 -7.73 -16.76
C LYS A 325 11.73 -9.13 -16.15
N PRO A 326 12.20 -10.20 -16.81
CA PRO A 326 12.09 -11.53 -16.23
C PRO A 326 12.75 -11.47 -14.86
N ILE A 327 11.98 -11.78 -13.81
CA ILE A 327 12.51 -11.89 -12.46
C ILE A 327 13.63 -12.91 -12.54
N THR A 328 14.87 -12.44 -12.42
CA THR A 328 16.02 -13.35 -12.39
C THR A 328 15.80 -14.30 -11.23
N LYS A 329 15.93 -15.61 -11.46
CA LYS A 329 15.73 -16.69 -10.45
C LYS A 329 16.40 -16.41 -9.10
N GLU A 330 17.46 -15.60 -9.11
CA GLU A 330 18.24 -15.14 -7.95
C GLU A 330 17.50 -14.14 -7.03
N ARG A 331 16.46 -13.45 -7.53
CA ARG A 331 15.71 -12.41 -6.79
C ARG A 331 14.33 -12.85 -6.31
N LEU A 332 13.81 -13.98 -6.79
CA LEU A 332 12.47 -14.43 -6.49
C LEU A 332 12.18 -14.48 -4.97
N THR A 333 13.09 -15.05 -4.18
CA THR A 333 12.94 -15.11 -2.72
C THR A 333 12.94 -13.73 -2.09
N ALA A 334 13.77 -12.81 -2.57
CA ALA A 334 13.78 -11.42 -2.09
C ALA A 334 12.47 -10.71 -2.42
N ASP A 335 11.97 -10.83 -3.66
CA ASP A 335 10.72 -10.20 -4.11
C ASP A 335 9.50 -10.70 -3.32
N ILE A 336 9.45 -12.00 -2.99
CA ILE A 336 8.38 -12.55 -2.13
C ILE A 336 8.44 -11.94 -0.72
N ILE A 337 9.64 -11.76 -0.16
CA ILE A 337 9.82 -11.15 1.16
C ILE A 337 9.45 -9.66 1.13
N GLU A 338 9.80 -8.94 0.06
CA GLU A 338 9.38 -7.54 -0.14
C GLU A 338 7.86 -7.40 -0.27
N LEU A 339 7.20 -8.35 -0.93
CA LEU A 339 5.74 -8.39 -1.02
C LEU A 339 5.09 -8.62 0.36
N ILE A 340 5.65 -9.52 1.16
CA ILE A 340 5.21 -9.74 2.55
C ILE A 340 5.41 -8.46 3.37
N ALA A 341 6.58 -7.80 3.26
CA ALA A 341 6.85 -6.54 3.96
C ALA A 341 5.82 -5.47 3.57
N SER A 342 5.55 -5.30 2.27
CA SER A 342 4.58 -4.33 1.75
C SER A 342 3.15 -4.56 2.23
N VAL A 343 2.76 -5.82 2.47
CA VAL A 343 1.41 -6.16 2.95
C VAL A 343 1.27 -6.02 4.46
N LEU A 344 2.38 -6.09 5.19
CA LEU A 344 2.43 -5.84 6.63
C LEU A 344 2.58 -4.36 6.97
N ASP A 345 3.12 -3.55 6.06
CA ASP A 345 3.38 -2.14 6.30
C ASP A 345 2.08 -1.37 6.58
N GLU A 346 2.07 -0.64 7.70
CA GLU A 346 0.90 0.06 8.24
C GLU A 346 -0.42 -0.75 8.26
N ASN A 347 -0.33 -2.09 8.32
CA ASN A 347 -1.49 -2.99 8.24
C ASN A 347 -1.67 -3.87 9.48
N LEU A 348 -2.40 -3.37 10.47
CA LEU A 348 -2.63 -4.08 11.73
C LEU A 348 -3.28 -5.46 11.55
N ALA A 349 -4.18 -5.62 10.57
CA ALA A 349 -4.89 -6.89 10.37
C ALA A 349 -3.95 -8.00 9.88
N ASN A 350 -3.09 -7.70 8.91
CA ASN A 350 -2.07 -8.64 8.45
C ASN A 350 -0.97 -8.86 9.51
N GLN A 351 -0.62 -7.84 10.31
CA GLN A 351 0.31 -8.00 11.44
C GLN A 351 -0.24 -8.94 12.53
N GLN A 352 -1.53 -8.79 12.90
CA GLN A 352 -2.20 -9.68 13.84
C GLN A 352 -2.26 -11.12 13.30
N GLN A 353 -2.54 -11.27 12.02
CA GLN A 353 -2.55 -12.58 11.40
C GLN A 353 -1.16 -13.23 11.40
N MET A 354 -0.11 -12.46 11.12
CA MET A 354 1.28 -12.92 11.20
C MET A 354 1.58 -13.48 12.59
N LEU A 355 1.14 -12.80 13.66
CA LEU A 355 1.31 -13.27 15.03
C LEU A 355 0.48 -14.53 15.33
N LEU A 356 -0.82 -14.52 15.01
CA LEU A 356 -1.74 -15.62 15.31
C LEU A 356 -1.36 -16.93 14.62
N LEU A 357 -0.76 -16.86 13.44
CA LEU A 357 -0.31 -18.03 12.69
C LEU A 357 1.13 -18.44 13.01
N SER A 358 1.81 -17.78 13.95
CA SER A 358 3.26 -17.95 14.14
C SER A 358 4.02 -17.78 12.81
N GLY A 359 3.62 -16.77 12.02
CA GLY A 359 4.00 -16.61 10.62
C GLY A 359 5.51 -16.49 10.44
N PHE A 360 6.25 -15.90 11.38
CA PHE A 360 7.72 -15.84 11.32
C PHE A 360 8.37 -17.21 11.56
N SER A 361 7.75 -18.07 12.36
CA SER A 361 8.18 -19.47 12.52
C SER A 361 7.97 -20.26 11.23
N ILE A 362 6.79 -20.10 10.60
CA ILE A 362 6.50 -20.71 9.29
C ILE A 362 7.47 -20.20 8.23
N LEU A 363 7.70 -18.89 8.16
CA LEU A 363 8.63 -18.28 7.21
C LEU A 363 10.06 -18.79 7.43
N GLY A 364 10.52 -18.87 8.69
CA GLY A 364 11.82 -19.44 9.04
C GLY A 364 11.94 -20.93 8.69
N PHE A 365 10.87 -21.71 8.77
CA PHE A 365 10.84 -23.09 8.30
C PHE A 365 10.90 -23.18 6.76
N LEU A 366 10.12 -22.38 6.05
CA LEU A 366 10.11 -22.36 4.59
C LEU A 366 11.45 -21.93 3.99
N LEU A 367 12.11 -20.95 4.61
CA LEU A 367 13.45 -20.51 4.20
C LEU A 367 14.51 -21.62 4.30
N GLN A 368 14.35 -22.62 5.18
CA GLN A 368 15.26 -23.79 5.21
C GLN A 368 15.14 -24.67 3.96
N SER A 369 14.01 -24.57 3.24
CA SER A 369 13.78 -25.33 1.99
C SER A 369 14.25 -24.56 0.75
N VAL A 370 14.61 -23.28 0.89
CA VAL A 370 15.08 -22.45 -0.22
C VAL A 370 16.52 -22.82 -0.58
N PRO A 371 16.86 -22.98 -1.88
CA PRO A 371 18.23 -23.24 -2.30
C PRO A 371 19.20 -22.16 -1.78
N PRO A 372 20.38 -22.54 -1.24
CA PRO A 372 21.33 -21.57 -0.67
C PRO A 372 21.78 -20.45 -1.63
N GLN A 373 21.73 -20.68 -2.95
CA GLN A 373 22.02 -19.68 -3.98
C GLN A 373 21.03 -18.51 -3.98
N GLN A 374 19.77 -18.77 -3.61
CA GLN A 374 18.73 -17.75 -3.48
C GLN A 374 18.78 -17.06 -2.12
N LEU A 375 19.44 -17.63 -1.11
CA LEU A 375 19.68 -16.98 0.18
C LEU A 375 20.92 -16.06 0.11
N ASN A 376 20.85 -15.06 -0.78
CA ASN A 376 21.91 -14.11 -1.08
C ASN A 376 21.76 -12.77 -0.32
N LEU A 377 22.55 -11.76 -0.70
CA LEU A 377 22.54 -10.45 -0.02
C LEU A 377 21.25 -9.66 -0.29
N GLU A 378 20.64 -9.86 -1.45
CA GLU A 378 19.35 -9.28 -1.81
C GLU A 378 18.24 -9.83 -0.90
N THR A 379 18.19 -11.15 -0.71
CA THR A 379 17.24 -11.77 0.23
C THR A 379 17.49 -11.33 1.67
N LEU A 380 18.75 -11.22 2.09
CA LEU A 380 19.06 -10.67 3.42
C LEU A 380 18.64 -9.19 3.54
N SER A 381 18.79 -8.39 2.48
CA SER A 381 18.33 -7.00 2.45
C SER A 381 16.81 -6.90 2.56
N ALA A 382 16.07 -7.75 1.82
CA ALA A 382 14.62 -7.82 1.91
C ALA A 382 14.16 -8.24 3.32
N LEU A 383 14.83 -9.19 3.95
CA LEU A 383 14.56 -9.58 5.34
C LEU A 383 14.85 -8.44 6.34
N LYS A 384 15.93 -7.68 6.15
CA LYS A 384 16.23 -6.48 6.96
C LYS A 384 15.15 -5.41 6.78
N HIS A 385 14.64 -5.22 5.56
CA HIS A 385 13.52 -4.32 5.32
C HIS A 385 12.23 -4.81 6.00
N LEU A 386 11.89 -6.10 5.87
CA LEU A 386 10.77 -6.73 6.58
C LEU A 386 10.89 -6.55 8.10
N PHE A 387 12.09 -6.72 8.66
CA PHE A 387 12.38 -6.45 10.06
C PHE A 387 12.06 -5.00 10.42
N ASN A 388 12.50 -4.02 9.62
CA ASN A 388 12.21 -2.61 9.88
C ASN A 388 10.72 -2.30 9.82
N VAL A 389 9.97 -2.91 8.90
CA VAL A 389 8.51 -2.77 8.84
C VAL A 389 7.86 -3.25 10.14
N VAL A 390 8.22 -4.44 10.63
CA VAL A 390 7.63 -4.96 11.87
C VAL A 390 8.17 -4.28 13.13
N ALA A 391 9.38 -3.71 13.09
CA ALA A 391 9.92 -2.92 14.19
C ALA A 391 9.15 -1.60 14.39
N ASN A 392 8.58 -1.05 13.32
CA ASN A 392 7.83 0.22 13.33
C ASN A 392 6.30 0.02 13.43
N CYS A 393 5.83 -1.19 13.74
CA CYS A 393 4.39 -1.46 13.83
C CYS A 393 3.85 -1.52 15.27
N GLY A 394 2.52 -1.53 15.42
CA GLY A 394 1.85 -1.56 16.73
C GLY A 394 2.05 -2.86 17.53
N LEU A 395 2.53 -3.94 16.89
CA LEU A 395 2.80 -5.25 17.50
C LEU A 395 4.32 -5.57 17.54
N SER A 396 5.16 -4.53 17.46
CA SER A 396 6.61 -4.68 17.25
C SER A 396 7.30 -5.57 18.27
N GLU A 397 6.97 -5.46 19.56
CA GLU A 397 7.65 -6.23 20.62
C GLU A 397 7.56 -7.75 20.40
N LEU A 398 6.43 -8.26 19.88
CA LEU A 398 6.22 -9.68 19.65
C LEU A 398 6.82 -10.10 18.31
N LEU A 399 6.50 -9.39 17.24
CA LEU A 399 6.91 -9.74 15.88
C LEU A 399 8.43 -9.62 15.68
N VAL A 400 9.09 -8.64 16.29
CA VAL A 400 10.56 -8.51 16.27
C VAL A 400 11.23 -9.70 16.94
N LYS A 401 10.72 -10.15 18.10
CA LYS A 401 11.25 -11.32 18.80
C LYS A 401 11.11 -12.59 17.96
N GLU A 402 9.94 -12.79 17.33
CA GLU A 402 9.72 -13.93 16.46
C GLU A 402 10.60 -13.89 15.20
N ALA A 403 10.74 -12.73 14.55
CA ALA A 403 11.59 -12.57 13.38
C ALA A 403 13.06 -12.88 13.71
N ILE A 404 13.59 -12.32 14.80
CA ILE A 404 14.96 -12.59 15.26
C ILE A 404 15.13 -14.07 15.57
N SER A 405 14.24 -14.66 16.38
CA SER A 405 14.37 -16.04 16.84
C SER A 405 14.29 -17.06 15.70
N ASN A 406 13.31 -16.91 14.80
CA ASN A 406 12.97 -17.94 13.83
C ASN A 406 13.69 -17.80 12.49
N ILE A 407 14.16 -16.59 12.16
CA ILE A 407 14.87 -16.31 10.90
C ILE A 407 16.33 -15.99 11.18
N PHE A 408 16.62 -14.87 11.86
CA PHE A 408 17.99 -14.35 11.91
C PHE A 408 18.92 -15.18 12.82
N LEU A 409 18.42 -15.70 13.94
CA LEU A 409 19.15 -16.58 14.87
C LEU A 409 18.96 -18.08 14.58
N ASN A 410 18.34 -18.43 13.45
CA ASN A 410 18.13 -19.82 13.08
C ASN A 410 19.23 -20.30 12.14
N PRO A 411 20.28 -20.99 12.64
CA PRO A 411 21.41 -21.41 11.81
C PRO A 411 21.01 -22.42 10.73
N LEU A 412 19.88 -23.13 10.87
CA LEU A 412 19.41 -24.07 9.84
C LEU A 412 19.08 -23.37 8.52
N VAL A 413 18.67 -22.10 8.56
CA VAL A 413 18.43 -21.30 7.35
C VAL A 413 19.77 -20.95 6.67
N TRP A 414 20.81 -20.66 7.46
CA TRP A 414 21.98 -19.94 6.97
C TRP A 414 23.24 -20.79 6.80
N VAL A 415 23.32 -21.97 7.41
CA VAL A 415 24.57 -22.76 7.53
C VAL A 415 25.25 -23.08 6.19
N TYR A 416 24.47 -23.24 5.10
CA TYR A 416 24.98 -23.52 3.75
C TYR A 416 25.11 -22.27 2.85
N THR A 417 24.85 -21.07 3.36
CA THR A 417 25.03 -19.82 2.61
C THR A 417 26.51 -19.39 2.62
N VAL A 418 26.91 -18.60 1.63
CA VAL A 418 28.28 -18.09 1.52
C VAL A 418 28.66 -17.20 2.71
N TYR A 419 29.94 -17.18 3.06
CA TYR A 419 30.49 -16.39 4.18
C TYR A 419 29.99 -14.95 4.23
N ARG A 420 29.92 -14.28 3.07
CA ARG A 420 29.53 -12.86 2.99
C ARG A 420 28.10 -12.62 3.52
N VAL A 421 27.17 -13.54 3.25
CA VAL A 421 25.79 -13.45 3.73
C VAL A 421 25.75 -13.63 5.25
N GLN A 422 26.39 -14.68 5.76
CA GLN A 422 26.44 -14.96 7.20
C GLN A 422 27.14 -13.83 8.00
N ARG A 423 28.20 -13.24 7.44
CA ARG A 423 28.85 -12.06 8.03
C ARG A 423 27.88 -10.89 8.17
N GLU A 424 27.17 -10.55 7.10
CA GLU A 424 26.21 -9.43 7.10
C GLU A 424 24.97 -9.69 7.97
N LEU A 425 24.61 -10.97 8.16
CA LEU A 425 23.56 -11.41 9.07
C LEU A 425 23.98 -11.18 10.53
N TYR A 426 25.15 -11.67 10.94
CA TYR A 426 25.59 -11.55 12.32
C TYR A 426 26.00 -10.12 12.69
N MET A 427 26.55 -9.35 11.74
CA MET A 427 26.77 -7.90 11.93
C MET A 427 25.46 -7.16 12.17
N PHE A 428 24.40 -7.51 11.44
CA PHE A 428 23.08 -6.94 11.66
C PHE A 428 22.52 -7.30 13.05
N LEU A 429 22.63 -8.56 13.48
CA LEU A 429 22.21 -8.98 14.82
C LEU A 429 22.98 -8.24 15.93
N ILE A 430 24.30 -8.07 15.77
CA ILE A 430 25.11 -7.28 16.70
C ILE A 430 24.55 -5.85 16.81
N GLN A 431 24.27 -5.20 15.67
CA GLN A 431 23.68 -3.85 15.66
C GLN A 431 22.30 -3.81 16.33
N GLN A 432 21.42 -4.79 16.06
CA GLN A 432 20.09 -4.82 16.68
C GLN A 432 20.14 -5.00 18.19
N PHE A 433 21.07 -5.81 18.68
CA PHE A 433 21.25 -6.05 20.12
C PHE A 433 21.99 -4.95 20.86
N ASP A 434 22.85 -4.20 20.16
CA ASP A 434 23.46 -2.98 20.69
C ASP A 434 22.41 -1.87 20.85
N ASN A 435 21.51 -1.74 19.86
CA ASN A 435 20.40 -0.78 19.89
C ASN A 435 19.33 -1.13 20.94
N ASP A 436 18.96 -2.41 21.09
CA ASP A 436 18.04 -2.86 22.14
C ASP A 436 18.62 -4.05 22.94
N PRO A 437 19.34 -3.75 24.04
CA PRO A 437 19.91 -4.74 24.96
C PRO A 437 18.91 -5.78 25.49
N ARG A 438 17.61 -5.45 25.55
CA ARG A 438 16.57 -6.34 26.09
C ARG A 438 16.33 -7.53 25.16
N LEU A 439 16.47 -7.34 23.86
CA LEU A 439 16.35 -8.42 22.87
C LEU A 439 17.48 -9.45 23.05
N LEU A 440 18.71 -8.99 23.27
CA LEU A 440 19.86 -9.88 23.54
C LEU A 440 19.59 -10.76 24.76
N LYS A 441 19.18 -10.14 25.87
CA LYS A 441 18.87 -10.83 27.13
C LYS A 441 17.78 -11.88 26.97
N SER A 442 16.79 -11.62 26.10
CA SER A 442 15.66 -12.52 25.87
C SER A 442 15.92 -13.62 24.85
N LEU A 443 16.78 -13.38 23.84
CA LEU A 443 16.85 -14.24 22.64
C LEU A 443 18.20 -14.91 22.41
N CYS A 444 19.31 -14.26 22.81
CA CYS A 444 20.66 -14.71 22.45
C CYS A 444 21.64 -14.56 23.62
N ARG A 445 21.36 -15.26 24.72
CA ARG A 445 22.29 -15.33 25.85
C ARG A 445 23.51 -16.20 25.52
N PHE A 446 24.55 -16.06 26.31
CA PHE A 446 25.81 -16.78 26.12
C PHE A 446 25.69 -18.31 25.88
N PRO A 447 24.85 -19.08 26.62
CA PRO A 447 24.66 -20.50 26.34
C PRO A 447 24.17 -20.78 24.91
N ARG A 448 23.24 -19.96 24.40
CA ARG A 448 22.70 -20.13 23.05
C ARG A 448 23.77 -19.90 21.98
N VAL A 449 24.70 -18.97 22.21
CA VAL A 449 25.83 -18.74 21.32
C VAL A 449 26.75 -19.95 21.26
N LEU A 450 27.08 -20.53 22.42
CA LEU A 450 27.89 -21.75 22.51
C LEU A 450 27.21 -22.92 21.80
N ASP A 451 25.89 -23.09 21.95
CA ASP A 451 25.13 -24.13 21.26
C ASP A 451 25.21 -23.99 19.73
N ILE A 452 25.04 -22.76 19.21
CA ILE A 452 25.15 -22.50 17.77
C ILE A 452 26.55 -22.83 17.26
N ILE A 453 27.60 -22.41 17.98
CA ILE A 453 28.98 -22.70 17.60
C ILE A 453 29.23 -24.21 17.60
N HIS A 454 28.84 -24.89 18.69
CA HIS A 454 29.07 -26.31 18.87
C HIS A 454 28.36 -27.17 17.82
N GLN A 455 27.13 -26.81 17.46
CA GLN A 455 26.32 -27.59 16.53
C GLN A 455 26.63 -27.27 15.05
N PHE A 456 26.89 -26.00 14.71
CA PHE A 456 26.92 -25.55 13.30
C PHE A 456 28.27 -25.01 12.82
N TYR A 457 29.15 -24.55 13.71
CA TYR A 457 30.40 -23.88 13.35
C TYR A 457 31.65 -24.58 13.92
N TRP A 458 31.59 -25.91 14.00
CA TRP A 458 32.73 -26.77 14.32
C TRP A 458 33.69 -26.93 13.12
N ASP A 459 34.97 -27.16 13.40
CA ASP A 459 36.04 -27.55 12.47
C ASP A 459 36.25 -29.07 12.43
N ASN A 460 35.89 -29.79 13.50
CA ASN A 460 36.00 -31.26 13.60
C ASN A 460 34.64 -31.97 13.80
N THR A 461 34.28 -32.88 12.89
CA THR A 461 32.99 -33.61 12.84
C THR A 461 32.76 -34.62 13.95
N LYS A 462 33.72 -34.84 14.87
CA LYS A 462 33.67 -35.96 15.84
C LYS A 462 32.51 -35.88 16.84
N SER A 463 31.81 -34.75 16.94
CA SER A 463 30.64 -34.62 17.80
C SER A 463 29.38 -35.24 17.18
N ARG A 464 28.60 -35.96 17.99
CA ARG A 464 27.28 -36.49 17.58
C ARG A 464 26.22 -35.40 17.38
N SER A 465 26.45 -34.19 17.91
CA SER A 465 25.58 -33.01 17.78
C SER A 465 25.91 -32.15 16.56
N ALA A 466 26.94 -32.52 15.78
CA ALA A 466 27.40 -31.77 14.61
C ALA A 466 26.37 -31.79 13.46
N ILE A 467 25.88 -30.61 13.09
CA ILE A 467 24.99 -30.39 11.94
C ILE A 467 25.81 -29.84 10.77
N GLY A 468 25.38 -30.14 9.54
CA GLY A 468 26.03 -29.66 8.31
C GLY A 468 27.33 -30.37 7.95
N SER A 469 27.54 -31.61 8.43
CA SER A 469 28.75 -32.40 8.14
C SER A 469 28.82 -32.96 6.72
N LYS A 470 27.68 -32.99 6.02
CA LYS A 470 27.56 -33.41 4.62
C LYS A 470 27.13 -32.22 3.76
N PRO A 471 27.50 -32.18 2.48
CA PRO A 471 26.95 -31.21 1.56
C PRO A 471 25.42 -31.34 1.49
N LEU A 472 24.74 -30.22 1.26
CA LEU A 472 23.31 -30.18 1.00
C LEU A 472 23.08 -30.67 -0.43
N LEU A 473 22.23 -31.71 -0.55
CA LEU A 473 21.92 -32.34 -1.83
C LEU A 473 20.52 -31.93 -2.30
N HIS A 474 20.37 -31.73 -3.61
CA HIS A 474 19.08 -31.54 -4.22
C HIS A 474 18.23 -32.82 -4.08
N PRO A 475 16.96 -32.76 -3.61
CA PRO A 475 16.17 -33.94 -3.28
C PRO A 475 15.94 -34.94 -4.43
N ILE A 476 15.93 -34.45 -5.67
CA ILE A 476 15.65 -35.25 -6.87
C ILE A 476 16.94 -35.62 -7.62
N THR A 477 17.72 -34.62 -8.03
CA THR A 477 18.94 -34.80 -8.84
C THR A 477 20.17 -35.29 -8.05
N ASN A 478 20.13 -35.28 -6.70
CA ASN A 478 21.28 -35.56 -5.83
C ASN A 478 22.53 -34.68 -6.09
N GLN A 479 22.39 -33.58 -6.81
CA GLN A 479 23.47 -32.61 -7.02
C GLN A 479 23.77 -31.86 -5.72
N VAL A 480 25.03 -31.51 -5.50
CA VAL A 480 25.42 -30.64 -4.39
C VAL A 480 24.92 -29.23 -4.66
N ILE A 481 23.99 -28.76 -3.84
CA ILE A 481 23.41 -27.41 -3.93
C ILE A 481 23.87 -26.48 -2.81
N GLY A 482 24.65 -26.98 -1.84
CA GLY A 482 25.19 -26.14 -0.78
C GLY A 482 26.28 -26.84 0.00
N GLU A 483 27.30 -26.08 0.36
CA GLU A 483 28.37 -26.52 1.26
C GLU A 483 28.57 -25.46 2.33
N ARG A 484 29.08 -25.89 3.48
CA ARG A 484 29.47 -24.95 4.52
C ARG A 484 30.65 -24.08 4.05
N PRO A 485 30.78 -22.85 4.56
CA PRO A 485 31.99 -22.05 4.37
C PRO A 485 33.25 -22.81 4.77
N ASN A 486 34.40 -22.42 4.22
CA ASN A 486 35.66 -23.08 4.57
C ASN A 486 36.09 -22.78 6.01
N LYS A 487 37.09 -23.51 6.53
CA LYS A 487 37.55 -23.38 7.93
C LYS A 487 37.93 -21.94 8.33
N GLN A 488 38.59 -21.20 7.44
CA GLN A 488 38.99 -19.82 7.74
C GLN A 488 37.76 -18.89 7.84
N GLU A 489 36.76 -19.12 7.00
CA GLU A 489 35.49 -18.39 7.03
C GLU A 489 34.64 -18.76 8.24
N ILE A 490 34.59 -20.04 8.60
CA ILE A 490 33.93 -20.55 9.82
C ILE A 490 34.53 -19.87 11.05
N HIS A 491 35.86 -19.82 11.18
CA HIS A 491 36.52 -19.12 12.28
C HIS A 491 36.08 -17.64 12.35
N LYS A 492 36.06 -16.92 11.21
CA LYS A 492 35.58 -15.53 11.17
C LYS A 492 34.10 -15.41 11.61
N ILE A 493 33.24 -16.38 11.26
CA ILE A 493 31.84 -16.41 11.69
C ILE A 493 31.75 -16.69 13.19
N ARG A 494 32.56 -17.63 13.73
CA ARG A 494 32.64 -17.88 15.19
C ARG A 494 33.00 -16.61 15.95
N LEU A 495 33.95 -15.80 15.47
CA LEU A 495 34.30 -14.54 16.13
C LEU A 495 33.11 -13.55 16.21
N LEU A 496 32.25 -13.49 15.19
CA LEU A 496 31.03 -12.67 15.21
C LEU A 496 30.01 -13.21 16.22
N LEU A 497 29.80 -14.53 16.24
CA LEU A 497 28.94 -15.20 17.22
C LEU A 497 29.46 -14.98 18.65
N LEU A 498 30.77 -15.14 18.87
CA LEU A 498 31.40 -14.91 20.16
C LEU A 498 31.33 -13.45 20.60
N SER A 499 31.26 -12.50 19.67
CA SER A 499 30.98 -11.09 19.99
C SER A 499 29.58 -10.93 20.58
N LEU A 500 28.56 -11.63 20.06
CA LEU A 500 27.22 -11.69 20.68
C LEU A 500 27.27 -12.31 22.09
N GLY A 501 28.05 -13.38 22.23
CA GLY A 501 28.26 -14.05 23.53
C GLY A 501 28.89 -13.13 24.57
N GLU A 502 29.92 -12.39 24.17
CA GLU A 502 30.58 -11.39 25.01
C GLU A 502 29.64 -10.23 25.37
N MET A 503 28.84 -9.72 24.41
CA MET A 503 27.82 -8.72 24.69
C MET A 503 26.83 -9.21 25.76
N SER A 504 26.41 -10.48 25.69
CA SER A 504 25.54 -11.09 26.71
C SER A 504 26.21 -11.14 28.08
N LEU A 505 27.47 -11.56 28.15
CA LEU A 505 28.22 -11.62 29.42
C LEU A 505 28.43 -10.23 30.02
N ARG A 506 28.66 -9.22 29.18
CA ARG A 506 28.80 -7.81 29.59
C ARG A 506 27.55 -7.25 30.26
N GLN A 507 26.36 -7.69 29.83
CA GLN A 507 25.10 -7.25 30.44
C GLN A 507 24.91 -7.87 31.83
N ASN A 508 25.06 -9.19 31.94
CA ASN A 508 24.88 -9.92 33.18
C ASN A 508 25.43 -11.35 33.04
N ILE A 509 26.34 -11.74 33.94
CA ILE A 509 26.82 -13.11 34.06
C ILE A 509 25.92 -13.85 35.06
N ALA A 510 25.27 -14.91 34.60
CA ALA A 510 24.45 -15.80 35.42
C ALA A 510 25.13 -17.16 35.62
N ALA A 511 24.74 -17.88 36.66
CA ALA A 511 25.23 -19.24 36.93
C ALA A 511 25.00 -20.21 35.74
N SER A 512 23.93 -20.01 34.96
CA SER A 512 23.68 -20.78 33.73
C SER A 512 24.76 -20.57 32.67
N ASP A 513 25.35 -19.38 32.61
CA ASP A 513 26.38 -19.03 31.62
C ASP A 513 27.69 -19.77 31.93
N ILE A 514 28.06 -19.82 33.22
CA ILE A 514 29.22 -20.59 33.70
C ILE A 514 29.01 -22.09 33.51
N LYS A 515 27.82 -22.62 33.83
CA LYS A 515 27.49 -24.04 33.59
C LYS A 515 27.59 -24.40 32.11
N ALA A 516 27.08 -23.56 31.22
CA ALA A 516 27.18 -23.77 29.78
C ALA A 516 28.64 -23.73 29.29
N LEU A 517 29.46 -22.81 29.83
CA LEU A 517 30.89 -22.74 29.52
C LEU A 517 31.62 -24.03 29.88
N ILE A 518 31.39 -24.54 31.10
CA ILE A 518 32.00 -25.79 31.58
C ILE A 518 31.53 -26.96 30.72
N ALA A 519 30.22 -27.09 30.51
CA ALA A 519 29.66 -28.16 29.69
C ALA A 519 30.22 -28.13 28.26
N PHE A 520 30.38 -26.94 27.65
CA PHE A 520 30.99 -26.79 26.34
C PHE A 520 32.43 -27.32 26.32
N PHE A 521 33.24 -26.96 27.31
CA PHE A 521 34.62 -27.41 27.41
C PHE A 521 34.79 -28.90 27.75
N GLU A 522 33.86 -29.47 28.52
CA GLU A 522 33.85 -30.91 28.82
C GLU A 522 33.41 -31.75 27.62
N THR A 523 32.40 -31.27 26.88
CA THR A 523 31.78 -32.05 25.80
C THR A 523 32.43 -31.85 24.44
N SER A 524 32.99 -30.66 24.17
CA SER A 524 33.64 -30.37 22.89
C SER A 524 34.95 -31.14 22.74
N GLN A 525 35.14 -31.74 21.56
CA GLN A 525 36.42 -32.33 21.11
C GLN A 525 37.10 -31.45 20.04
N ASP A 526 36.52 -30.29 19.76
CA ASP A 526 36.99 -29.36 18.75
C ASP A 526 37.87 -28.29 19.40
N MET A 527 39.18 -28.45 19.26
CA MET A 527 40.16 -27.58 19.87
C MET A 527 40.10 -26.15 19.35
N ALA A 528 39.77 -25.95 18.08
CA ALA A 528 39.69 -24.60 17.51
C ALA A 528 38.49 -23.83 18.09
N CYS A 529 37.35 -24.52 18.28
CA CYS A 529 36.21 -23.98 19.00
C CYS A 529 36.53 -23.66 20.48
N ILE A 530 37.26 -24.55 21.17
CA ILE A 530 37.68 -24.36 22.56
C ILE A 530 38.59 -23.14 22.68
N GLU A 531 39.59 -23.03 21.81
CA GLU A 531 40.54 -21.92 21.74
C GLU A 531 39.83 -20.58 21.51
N ASP A 532 38.94 -20.50 20.53
CA ASP A 532 38.18 -19.28 20.22
C ASP A 532 37.31 -18.83 21.42
N VAL A 533 36.62 -19.78 22.07
CA VAL A 533 35.82 -19.49 23.28
C VAL A 533 36.70 -19.04 24.44
N LEU A 534 37.83 -19.72 24.66
CA LEU A 534 38.77 -19.39 25.72
C LEU A 534 39.34 -17.97 25.53
N HIS A 535 39.78 -17.63 24.32
CA HIS A 535 40.26 -16.28 24.00
C HIS A 535 39.19 -15.22 24.24
N MET A 536 37.94 -15.47 23.85
CA MET A 536 36.85 -14.55 24.14
C MET A 536 36.63 -14.38 25.65
N VAL A 537 36.60 -15.48 26.43
CA VAL A 537 36.42 -15.44 27.88
C VAL A 537 37.57 -14.68 28.56
N ILE A 538 38.82 -14.99 28.22
CA ILE A 538 40.01 -14.29 28.75
C ILE A 538 39.91 -12.80 28.48
N ARG A 539 39.56 -12.42 27.24
CA ARG A 539 39.38 -11.02 26.85
C ARG A 539 38.26 -10.34 27.65
N ALA A 540 37.13 -11.02 27.87
CA ALA A 540 36.02 -10.49 28.65
C ALA A 540 36.39 -10.31 30.14
N VAL A 541 36.97 -11.33 30.79
CA VAL A 541 37.33 -11.28 32.22
C VAL A 541 38.56 -10.43 32.52
N SER A 542 39.33 -10.02 31.50
CA SER A 542 40.38 -9.01 31.67
C SER A 542 39.82 -7.65 32.09
N GLN A 543 38.51 -7.41 31.92
CA GLN A 543 37.83 -6.24 32.43
C GLN A 543 37.48 -6.43 33.91
N LYS A 544 37.99 -5.55 34.80
CA LYS A 544 37.84 -5.67 36.27
C LYS A 544 36.40 -5.86 36.74
N ALA A 545 35.43 -5.19 36.13
CA ALA A 545 34.02 -5.29 36.50
C ALA A 545 33.43 -6.68 36.21
N LEU A 546 33.79 -7.28 35.07
CA LEU A 546 33.32 -8.61 34.68
C LEU A 546 34.04 -9.71 35.44
N LEU A 547 35.33 -9.52 35.77
CA LEU A 547 36.09 -10.48 36.57
C LEU A 547 35.41 -10.76 37.91
N ALA A 548 34.98 -9.71 38.62
CA ALA A 548 34.33 -9.87 39.91
C ALA A 548 33.03 -10.69 39.81
N SER A 549 32.15 -10.33 38.87
CA SER A 549 30.90 -11.05 38.63
C SER A 549 31.12 -12.48 38.16
N PHE A 550 32.12 -12.71 37.30
CA PHE A 550 32.50 -14.04 36.83
C PHE A 550 32.97 -14.92 37.99
N LEU A 551 33.89 -14.42 38.83
CA LEU A 551 34.42 -15.16 39.98
C LEU A 551 33.33 -15.47 41.01
N GLU A 552 32.41 -14.53 41.24
CA GLU A 552 31.25 -14.75 42.10
C GLU A 552 30.40 -15.94 41.60
N GLN A 553 30.03 -15.94 40.31
CA GLN A 553 29.23 -17.02 39.74
C GLN A 553 29.99 -18.35 39.69
N VAL A 554 31.30 -18.34 39.43
CA VAL A 554 32.15 -19.53 39.49
C VAL A 554 32.17 -20.12 40.90
N ASN A 555 32.35 -19.28 41.92
CA ASN A 555 32.37 -19.71 43.33
C ASN A 555 31.02 -20.34 43.75
N LEU A 556 29.90 -19.85 43.24
CA LEU A 556 28.58 -20.43 43.50
C LEU A 556 28.38 -21.85 42.94
N ILE A 557 29.16 -22.23 41.91
CA ILE A 557 29.00 -23.52 41.21
C ILE A 557 30.08 -24.54 41.62
N GLY A 558 31.08 -24.11 42.40
CA GLY A 558 32.16 -24.97 42.90
C GLY A 558 33.48 -24.23 43.08
N GLY A 559 33.69 -23.08 42.43
CA GLY A 559 34.98 -22.39 42.45
C GLY A 559 35.93 -22.91 41.38
N SER A 560 37.20 -22.49 41.42
CA SER A 560 38.17 -22.71 40.33
C SER A 560 38.51 -24.17 40.02
N HIS A 561 38.25 -25.11 40.93
CA HIS A 561 38.54 -26.52 40.73
C HIS A 561 37.77 -27.14 39.55
N ILE A 562 36.63 -26.56 39.17
CA ILE A 562 35.83 -27.00 38.02
C ILE A 562 36.56 -26.82 36.68
N PHE A 563 37.59 -25.96 36.62
CA PHE A 563 38.43 -25.76 35.45
C PHE A 563 39.71 -26.61 35.45
N VAL A 564 39.93 -27.46 36.46
CA VAL A 564 41.14 -28.31 36.54
C VAL A 564 41.11 -29.43 35.50
N ASN A 565 39.96 -30.05 35.25
CA ASN A 565 39.79 -31.06 34.18
C ASN A 565 40.09 -30.49 32.78
N LEU A 566 39.84 -29.19 32.60
CA LEU A 566 40.20 -28.43 31.40
C LEU A 566 41.71 -28.31 31.24
N LEU A 567 42.42 -28.03 32.33
CA LEU A 567 43.89 -27.99 32.35
C LEU A 567 44.51 -29.36 32.12
N GLU A 568 43.92 -30.45 32.61
CA GLU A 568 44.39 -31.82 32.32
C GLU A 568 44.26 -32.18 30.83
N ARG A 569 43.16 -31.78 30.19
CA ARG A 569 42.99 -31.92 28.73
C ARG A 569 43.94 -31.02 27.94
N CYS A 570 44.18 -29.81 28.42
CA CYS A 570 45.08 -28.85 27.78
C CYS A 570 46.56 -29.15 28.05
N ALA A 571 46.92 -29.85 29.13
CA ALA A 571 48.31 -30.21 29.47
C ALA A 571 48.96 -31.12 28.42
N PHE A 572 48.15 -31.87 27.65
CA PHE A 572 48.61 -32.62 26.48
C PHE A 572 48.91 -31.74 25.25
N TYR A 573 48.51 -30.46 25.27
CA TYR A 573 48.57 -29.53 24.13
C TYR A 573 49.26 -28.19 24.46
N LEU A 574 49.53 -27.89 25.74
CA LEU A 574 50.26 -26.70 26.20
C LEU A 574 51.72 -26.66 25.70
N GLU A 575 52.28 -27.77 25.21
CA GLU A 575 53.56 -27.79 24.48
C GLU A 575 53.52 -27.02 23.14
N TYR A 576 52.34 -26.68 22.60
CA TYR A 576 52.20 -25.99 21.30
C TYR A 576 51.70 -24.55 21.38
N ILE A 577 51.18 -24.10 22.53
CA ILE A 577 50.53 -22.79 22.67
C ILE A 577 51.37 -21.82 23.53
N TRP A 578 52.39 -22.32 24.24
CA TRP A 578 53.32 -21.49 24.99
C TRP A 578 54.77 -21.85 24.61
N PRO A 579 55.43 -21.08 23.73
CA PRO A 579 56.87 -21.20 23.54
C PRO A 579 57.66 -20.74 24.78
#